data_AF-A0AA41VRD1-F1
#
_entry.id   AF-A0AA41VRD1-F1
#
_cell.length_a   1.000
_cell.length_b   1.000
_cell.length_c   1.000
_cell.angle_alpha   90.00
_cell.angle_beta   90.00
_cell.angle_gamma   90.00
#
_symmetry.space_group_name_H-M   'P 1'
#
loop_
_entity.id
_entity.type
_entity.pdbx_description
1 polymer ?
#
loop_
_entity_poly.entity_id
_entity_poly.type
_entity_poly.pdbx_seq_one_letter_code
_entity_poly.pdbx_strand_id
1 'polypeptide(L)'
;MAKSILSMGFFLVTIMMIASMVVDARHLLANTGGLLGGASAGGLLGDKNTGGTNLLGDSNTGGTNLLGGSNTGGTNLLGAANTGGTNVLGSGNTKGVNLLGDANTGGLGALSNGNTGGINGLANGNTGGLNLPLVYQTINVLRLST
;
A
#
# COMPACT_ATOMS: atom_id res chain seq x y z
N MET A 1 -2.08 59.65 -21.06
CA MET A 1 -1.36 58.52 -21.70
C MET A 1 -0.44 57.75 -20.73
N ALA A 2 0.36 58.41 -19.88
CA ALA A 2 1.26 57.69 -18.94
C ALA A 2 0.56 56.74 -17.94
N LYS A 3 -0.62 57.10 -17.41
CA LYS A 3 -1.43 56.25 -16.50
C LYS A 3 -1.89 54.93 -17.14
N SER A 4 -2.19 54.91 -18.45
CA SER A 4 -2.61 53.68 -19.13
C SER A 4 -1.43 52.75 -19.43
N ILE A 5 -0.25 53.30 -19.70
CA ILE A 5 0.98 52.53 -19.93
C ILE A 5 1.43 51.84 -18.64
N LEU A 6 1.42 52.55 -17.50
CA LEU A 6 1.77 51.96 -16.21
C LEU A 6 0.77 50.87 -15.80
N SER A 7 -0.53 51.11 -16.03
CA SER A 7 -1.58 50.12 -15.81
C SER A 7 -1.43 48.89 -16.70
N MET A 8 -1.03 49.06 -17.96
CA MET A 8 -0.82 47.95 -18.90
C MET A 8 0.41 47.12 -18.51
N GLY A 9 1.49 47.76 -18.05
CA GLY A 9 2.67 47.07 -17.54
C GLY A 9 2.37 46.23 -16.29
N PHE A 10 1.61 46.78 -15.34
CA PHE A 10 1.19 46.04 -14.14
C PHE A 10 0.31 44.84 -14.47
N PHE A 11 -0.60 45.01 -15.43
CA PHE A 11 -1.45 43.93 -15.92
C PHE A 11 -0.62 42.79 -16.56
N LEU A 12 0.38 43.14 -17.38
CA LEU A 12 1.27 42.17 -18.02
C LEU A 12 2.08 41.37 -16.98
N VAL A 13 2.65 42.05 -15.98
CA VAL A 13 3.42 41.40 -14.90
C VAL A 13 2.53 40.45 -14.10
N THR A 14 1.30 40.86 -13.80
CA THR A 14 0.33 40.01 -13.07
C THR A 14 0.00 38.75 -13.87
N ILE A 15 -0.21 38.88 -15.19
CA ILE A 15 -0.46 37.74 -16.07
C ILE A 15 0.76 36.80 -16.11
N MET A 16 1.97 37.33 -16.26
CA MET A 16 3.18 36.51 -16.29
C MET A 16 3.39 35.77 -14.97
N MET A 17 3.14 36.43 -13.84
CA MET A 17 3.28 35.82 -12.52
C MET A 17 2.27 34.68 -12.30
N ILE A 18 1.00 34.88 -12.69
CA ILE A 18 -0.01 33.82 -12.66
C ILE A 18 0.38 32.67 -13.60
N ALA A 19 0.87 32.97 -14.80
CA ALA A 19 1.29 31.96 -15.76
C ALA A 19 2.44 31.09 -15.21
N SER A 20 3.45 31.70 -14.59
CA SER A 20 4.56 30.98 -13.95
C SER A 20 4.09 30.10 -12.79
N MET A 21 3.23 30.62 -11.89
CA MET A 21 2.68 29.83 -10.78
C MET A 21 1.89 28.61 -11.28
N VAL A 22 1.14 28.78 -12.37
CA VAL A 22 0.37 27.69 -12.99
C VAL A 22 1.30 26.64 -13.61
N VAL A 23 2.43 27.05 -14.20
CA VAL A 23 3.44 26.11 -14.73
C VAL A 23 4.09 25.33 -13.59
N ASP A 24 4.46 25.98 -12.50
CA ASP A 24 5.06 25.33 -11.32
C ASP A 24 4.11 24.33 -10.66
N ALA A 25 2.83 24.70 -10.51
CA ALA A 25 1.81 23.81 -9.97
C ALA A 25 1.59 22.56 -10.86
N ARG A 26 1.64 22.73 -12.19
CA ARG A 26 1.56 21.61 -13.14
C ARG A 26 2.78 20.70 -13.07
N HIS A 27 3.98 21.27 -12.97
CA HIS A 27 5.22 20.50 -12.80
C HIS A 27 5.22 19.70 -11.50
N LEU A 28 4.75 20.29 -10.40
CA LEU A 28 4.63 19.61 -9.10
C LEU A 28 3.61 18.46 -9.16
N LEU A 29 2.47 18.66 -9.83
CA LEU A 29 1.46 17.64 -10.00
C LEU A 29 1.94 16.48 -10.89
N ALA A 30 2.66 16.78 -11.96
CA ALA A 30 3.21 15.77 -12.88
C ALA A 30 4.29 14.89 -12.23
N ASN A 31 5.12 15.47 -11.34
CA ASN A 31 6.22 14.75 -10.69
C ASN A 31 5.79 13.92 -9.46
N THR A 32 4.60 14.16 -8.90
CA THR A 32 4.10 13.45 -7.72
C THR A 32 3.05 12.38 -8.05
N GLY A 33 2.74 12.19 -9.34
CA GLY A 33 1.64 11.33 -9.80
C GLY A 33 0.24 11.83 -9.39
N GLY A 34 0.19 13.02 -8.76
CA GLY A 34 -1.02 13.64 -8.26
C GLY A 34 -1.44 13.18 -6.87
N LEU A 35 -2.39 13.92 -6.31
CA LEU A 35 -3.05 13.57 -5.05
C LEU A 35 -3.88 12.28 -5.19
N LEU A 36 -4.45 12.07 -6.37
CA LEU A 36 -5.22 10.89 -6.75
C LEU A 36 -4.40 10.09 -7.75
N GLY A 37 -3.81 8.99 -7.29
CA GLY A 37 -3.19 7.98 -8.13
C GLY A 37 -4.25 7.42 -9.09
N GLY A 38 -4.01 7.61 -10.38
CA GLY A 38 -4.70 6.93 -11.46
C GLY A 38 -3.75 5.97 -12.18
N ALA A 39 -3.76 5.95 -13.51
CA ALA A 39 -2.84 5.14 -14.34
C ALA A 39 -1.34 5.54 -14.25
N SER A 40 -0.97 6.41 -13.31
CA SER A 40 0.37 6.93 -13.11
C SER A 40 1.10 6.19 -11.97
N ALA A 41 2.42 6.33 -11.90
CA ALA A 41 3.32 5.52 -11.06
C ALA A 41 3.16 5.66 -9.51
N GLY A 42 2.07 6.25 -9.03
CA GLY A 42 1.78 6.43 -7.61
C GLY A 42 1.01 7.72 -7.32
N GLY A 43 0.48 7.84 -6.11
CA GLY A 43 -0.23 9.01 -5.59
C GLY A 43 -0.54 8.84 -4.09
N LEU A 44 -1.12 9.85 -3.43
CA LEU A 44 -1.50 9.67 -2.02
C LEU A 44 -2.66 8.69 -1.87
N LEU A 45 -3.64 8.78 -2.77
CA LEU A 45 -4.88 8.01 -2.78
C LEU A 45 -5.01 7.24 -4.10
N GLY A 46 -5.17 5.92 -4.06
CA GLY A 46 -5.27 5.08 -5.25
C GLY A 46 -6.46 4.14 -5.20
N ASP A 47 -7.60 4.57 -5.76
CA ASP A 47 -8.86 3.83 -5.63
C ASP A 47 -9.03 2.69 -6.65
N LYS A 48 -8.27 2.72 -7.76
CA LYS A 48 -8.27 1.71 -8.86
C LYS A 48 -6.98 1.79 -9.69
N ASN A 49 -5.86 1.41 -9.10
CA ASN A 49 -4.55 1.51 -9.73
C ASN A 49 -4.02 0.16 -10.20
N THR A 50 -3.34 0.19 -11.35
CA THR A 50 -2.59 -0.93 -11.89
C THR A 50 -1.11 -0.67 -11.69
N GLY A 51 -0.59 -1.03 -10.52
CA GLY A 51 0.79 -0.73 -10.11
C GLY A 51 1.00 0.66 -9.49
N GLY A 52 2.26 1.02 -9.29
CA GLY A 52 2.67 2.28 -8.62
C GLY A 52 2.81 2.15 -7.10
N THR A 53 3.12 3.27 -6.45
CA THR A 53 3.22 3.34 -4.97
C THR A 53 2.20 4.34 -4.43
N ASN A 54 1.31 3.90 -3.54
CA ASN A 54 0.35 4.79 -2.87
C ASN A 54 0.47 4.74 -1.35
N LEU A 55 -0.05 5.77 -0.67
CA LEU A 55 -0.23 5.68 0.77
C LEU A 55 -1.49 4.88 1.09
N LEU A 56 -2.62 5.29 0.50
CA LEU A 56 -3.91 4.61 0.59
C LEU A 56 -4.23 4.01 -0.76
N GLY A 57 -4.56 2.72 -0.77
CA GLY A 57 -4.82 1.98 -1.99
C GLY A 57 -6.01 1.05 -1.87
N ASP A 58 -7.14 1.44 -2.43
CA ASP A 58 -8.34 0.61 -2.47
C ASP A 58 -8.45 -0.09 -3.84
N SER A 59 -8.83 -1.36 -3.88
CA SER A 59 -9.15 -2.13 -5.10
C SER A 59 -8.07 -2.10 -6.21
N ASN A 60 -6.80 -2.15 -5.83
CA ASN A 60 -5.66 -2.10 -6.74
C ASN A 60 -5.26 -3.46 -7.31
N THR A 61 -4.68 -3.45 -8.50
CA THR A 61 -4.02 -4.62 -9.10
C THR A 61 -2.51 -4.41 -9.12
N GLY A 62 -1.79 -5.11 -8.23
CA GLY A 62 -0.36 -4.91 -8.03
C GLY A 62 0.00 -3.57 -7.36
N GLY A 63 1.30 -3.25 -7.34
CA GLY A 63 1.82 -2.02 -6.72
C GLY A 63 2.20 -2.17 -5.24
N THR A 64 2.57 -1.06 -4.62
CA THR A 64 2.94 -0.98 -3.20
C THR A 64 2.06 0.03 -2.48
N ASN A 65 1.39 -0.36 -1.40
CA ASN A 65 0.61 0.57 -0.57
C ASN A 65 1.04 0.51 0.90
N LEU A 66 0.88 1.62 1.63
CA LEU A 66 0.95 1.52 3.10
C LEU A 66 -0.31 0.84 3.64
N LEU A 67 -1.48 1.34 3.24
CA LEU A 67 -2.79 0.81 3.59
C LEU A 67 -3.49 0.34 2.31
N GLY A 68 -3.78 -0.95 2.23
CA GLY A 68 -4.35 -1.60 1.06
C GLY A 68 -5.64 -2.36 1.37
N GLY A 69 -6.72 -2.12 0.63
CA GLY A 69 -8.00 -2.83 0.80
C GLY A 69 -8.50 -3.45 -0.50
N SER A 70 -8.96 -4.71 -0.47
CA SER A 70 -9.54 -5.43 -1.61
C SER A 70 -8.62 -5.50 -2.86
N ASN A 71 -7.31 -5.51 -2.65
CA ASN A 71 -6.31 -5.52 -3.71
C ASN A 71 -6.09 -6.92 -4.30
N THR A 72 -5.74 -7.01 -5.57
CA THR A 72 -5.27 -8.23 -6.22
C THR A 72 -3.75 -8.15 -6.40
N GLY A 73 -3.00 -8.96 -5.63
CA GLY A 73 -1.53 -8.93 -5.63
C GLY A 73 -0.93 -7.69 -4.95
N GLY A 74 0.33 -7.40 -5.28
CA GLY A 74 1.07 -6.24 -4.74
C GLY A 74 1.66 -6.45 -3.36
N THR A 75 2.19 -5.37 -2.78
CA THR A 75 2.79 -5.34 -1.43
C THR A 75 2.08 -4.30 -0.58
N ASN A 76 1.62 -4.66 0.61
CA ASN A 76 1.03 -3.70 1.55
C ASN A 76 1.67 -3.79 2.94
N LEU A 77 1.74 -2.69 3.69
CA LEU A 77 2.05 -2.82 5.12
C LEU A 77 0.83 -3.38 5.87
N LEU A 78 -0.33 -2.76 5.69
CA LEU A 78 -1.62 -3.26 6.17
C LEU A 78 -2.47 -3.63 4.95
N GLY A 79 -2.88 -4.88 4.86
CA GLY A 79 -3.70 -5.41 3.79
C GLY A 79 -4.98 -6.06 4.31
N ALA A 80 -6.13 -5.60 3.83
CA ALA A 80 -7.43 -6.14 4.20
C ALA A 80 -8.19 -6.68 2.98
N ALA A 81 -8.77 -7.87 3.08
CA ALA A 81 -9.58 -8.50 2.03
C ALA A 81 -8.88 -8.64 0.66
N ASN A 82 -7.55 -8.70 0.66
CA ASN A 82 -6.74 -8.82 -0.55
C ASN A 82 -6.76 -10.25 -1.10
N THR A 83 -6.65 -10.38 -2.43
CA THR A 83 -6.42 -11.65 -3.10
C THR A 83 -4.95 -11.76 -3.54
N GLY A 84 -4.17 -12.60 -2.85
CA GLY A 84 -2.74 -12.74 -3.11
C GLY A 84 -1.89 -11.58 -2.56
N GLY A 85 -0.67 -11.44 -3.08
CA GLY A 85 0.27 -10.39 -2.68
C GLY A 85 1.01 -10.68 -1.37
N THR A 86 1.72 -9.67 -0.89
CA THR A 86 2.52 -9.71 0.34
C THR A 86 2.04 -8.63 1.29
N ASN A 87 1.74 -8.98 2.54
CA ASN A 87 1.36 -8.02 3.57
C ASN A 87 2.22 -8.21 4.83
N VAL A 88 2.53 -7.13 5.54
CA VAL A 88 3.12 -7.26 6.88
C VAL A 88 2.02 -7.63 7.87
N LEU A 89 0.90 -6.88 7.88
CA LEU A 89 -0.32 -7.20 8.59
C LEU A 89 -1.41 -7.51 7.55
N GLY A 90 -1.94 -8.73 7.57
CA GLY A 90 -2.96 -9.20 6.65
C GLY A 90 -4.21 -9.67 7.36
N SER A 91 -5.38 -9.12 7.01
CA SER A 91 -6.68 -9.51 7.58
C SER A 91 -7.68 -9.91 6.52
N GLY A 92 -8.27 -11.10 6.65
CA GLY A 92 -9.33 -11.56 5.72
C GLY A 92 -8.84 -11.75 4.28
N ASN A 93 -7.55 -11.87 4.05
CA ASN A 93 -6.96 -12.04 2.72
C ASN A 93 -7.14 -13.48 2.24
N THR A 94 -7.26 -13.64 0.92
CA THR A 94 -7.34 -14.93 0.24
C THR A 94 -6.08 -15.18 -0.55
N LYS A 95 -5.30 -16.21 -0.18
CA LYS A 95 -3.97 -16.51 -0.74
C LYS A 95 -2.99 -15.34 -0.51
N GLY A 96 -1.70 -15.58 -0.74
CA GLY A 96 -0.64 -14.57 -0.53
C GLY A 96 0.21 -14.85 0.71
N VAL A 97 1.05 -13.89 1.07
CA VAL A 97 2.03 -14.01 2.16
C VAL A 97 1.76 -12.92 3.19
N ASN A 98 1.57 -13.31 4.45
CA ASN A 98 1.38 -12.37 5.56
C ASN A 98 2.41 -12.66 6.66
N LEU A 99 3.11 -11.64 7.15
CA LEU A 99 3.96 -11.81 8.33
C LEU A 99 3.07 -12.06 9.57
N LEU A 100 2.09 -11.18 9.79
CA LEU A 100 1.02 -11.34 10.77
C LEU A 100 -0.30 -11.50 10.01
N GLY A 101 -0.90 -12.68 10.11
CA GLY A 101 -2.16 -13.00 9.44
C GLY A 101 -3.30 -13.24 10.41
N ASP A 102 -4.41 -12.53 10.25
CA ASP A 102 -5.66 -12.78 10.98
C ASP A 102 -6.81 -13.15 10.03
N ALA A 103 -7.55 -14.19 10.36
CA ALA A 103 -8.74 -14.63 9.61
C ALA A 103 -8.55 -14.80 8.08
N ASN A 104 -7.34 -15.15 7.63
CA ASN A 104 -7.01 -15.32 6.21
C ASN A 104 -7.37 -16.73 5.71
N THR A 105 -7.59 -16.85 4.40
CA THR A 105 -7.86 -18.14 3.75
C THR A 105 -6.74 -18.52 2.78
N GLY A 106 -6.04 -19.62 3.05
CA GLY A 106 -4.90 -20.08 2.26
C GLY A 106 -3.65 -19.20 2.38
N GLY A 107 -2.65 -19.46 1.53
CA GLY A 107 -1.41 -18.68 1.52
C GLY A 107 -0.40 -19.10 2.60
N LEU A 108 0.51 -18.18 2.94
CA LEU A 108 1.56 -18.35 3.94
C LEU A 108 1.41 -17.29 5.05
N GLY A 109 1.32 -17.73 6.30
CA GLY A 109 1.34 -16.86 7.48
C GLY A 109 2.52 -17.19 8.38
N ALA A 110 3.35 -16.21 8.77
CA ALA A 110 4.45 -16.48 9.71
C ALA A 110 3.94 -16.57 11.16
N LEU A 111 3.22 -15.54 11.62
CA LEU A 111 2.39 -15.55 12.83
C LEU A 111 0.93 -15.44 12.39
N SER A 112 0.08 -16.31 12.91
CA SER A 112 -1.27 -16.46 12.37
C SER A 112 -2.30 -16.78 13.43
N ASN A 113 -3.48 -16.20 13.27
CA ASN A 113 -4.61 -16.40 14.17
C ASN A 113 -5.91 -16.58 13.37
N GLY A 114 -6.68 -17.62 13.67
CA GLY A 114 -7.97 -17.87 13.03
C GLY A 114 -7.91 -18.08 11.50
N ASN A 115 -6.75 -18.39 10.93
CA ASN A 115 -6.62 -18.63 9.48
C ASN A 115 -7.21 -20.00 9.09
N THR A 116 -7.70 -20.11 7.86
CA THR A 116 -8.20 -21.36 7.28
C THR A 116 -7.34 -21.82 6.09
N GLY A 117 -6.76 -23.01 6.16
CA GLY A 117 -5.90 -23.55 5.10
C GLY A 117 -4.51 -22.90 5.04
N GLY A 118 -3.77 -23.18 3.97
CA GLY A 118 -2.44 -22.61 3.73
C GLY A 118 -1.33 -23.26 4.56
N ILE A 119 -0.21 -22.56 4.69
CA ILE A 119 0.92 -22.91 5.54
C ILE A 119 1.04 -21.81 6.59
N ASN A 120 1.02 -22.19 7.86
CA ASN A 120 1.08 -21.26 8.97
C ASN A 120 2.23 -21.66 9.89
N GLY A 121 3.09 -20.70 10.23
CA GLY A 121 4.17 -20.82 11.18
C GLY A 121 3.64 -20.93 12.60
N LEU A 122 3.81 -19.89 13.41
CA LEU A 122 3.21 -19.81 14.75
C LEU A 122 1.72 -19.56 14.60
N ALA A 123 0.92 -20.60 14.85
CA ALA A 123 -0.51 -20.61 14.61
C ALA A 123 -1.32 -20.74 15.90
N ASN A 124 -2.38 -19.94 16.04
CA ASN A 124 -3.39 -20.08 17.09
C ASN A 124 -4.80 -20.10 16.47
N GLY A 125 -5.62 -21.09 16.83
CA GLY A 125 -6.99 -21.17 16.32
C GLY A 125 -7.12 -21.36 14.80
N ASN A 126 -6.04 -21.67 14.09
CA ASN A 126 -6.07 -21.94 12.66
C ASN A 126 -6.63 -23.35 12.39
N THR A 127 -7.34 -23.49 11.28
CA THR A 127 -7.95 -24.77 10.88
C THR A 127 -7.60 -25.10 9.43
N GLY A 128 -7.45 -26.39 9.11
CA GLY A 128 -7.01 -26.81 7.78
C GLY A 128 -5.57 -26.39 7.43
N GLY A 129 -5.04 -26.92 6.33
CA GLY A 129 -3.67 -26.63 5.88
C GLY A 129 -2.59 -27.23 6.79
N LEU A 130 -1.36 -26.71 6.66
CA LEU A 130 -0.21 -27.09 7.48
C LEU A 130 0.03 -26.02 8.55
N ASN A 131 -0.18 -26.36 9.83
CA ASN A 131 0.09 -25.49 10.97
C ASN A 131 1.31 -26.00 11.72
N LEU A 132 2.39 -25.21 11.79
CA LEU A 132 3.63 -25.59 12.45
C LEU A 132 3.50 -25.34 13.96
N PRO A 133 3.52 -26.38 14.81
CA PRO A 133 3.32 -26.19 16.25
C PRO A 133 4.53 -25.52 16.92
N LEU A 134 4.26 -24.74 17.99
CA LEU A 134 5.27 -24.09 18.85
C LEU A 134 6.31 -25.05 19.47
N VAL A 135 6.05 -26.36 19.45
CA VAL A 135 6.85 -27.41 20.11
C VAL A 135 8.30 -27.49 19.56
N TYR A 136 8.55 -27.07 18.33
CA TYR A 136 9.91 -27.09 17.75
C TYR A 136 10.86 -26.04 18.37
N GLN A 137 10.32 -25.02 19.05
CA GLN A 137 11.12 -23.94 19.65
C GLN A 137 11.57 -24.26 21.08
N THR A 138 10.75 -24.95 21.87
CA THR A 138 11.08 -25.33 23.26
C THR A 138 12.28 -26.29 23.32
N ILE A 139 12.42 -27.18 22.33
CA ILE A 139 13.52 -28.15 22.26
C ILE A 139 14.86 -27.48 21.90
N ASN A 140 14.84 -26.40 21.12
CA ASN A 140 16.08 -25.70 20.72
C ASN A 140 16.58 -24.69 21.76
N VAL A 141 15.70 -24.10 22.57
CA VAL A 141 16.13 -23.21 23.68
C VAL A 141 16.72 -24.02 24.84
N LEU A 142 16.17 -25.20 25.16
CA LEU A 142 16.69 -26.06 26.23
C LEU A 142 18.09 -26.66 25.92
N ARG A 143 18.45 -26.79 24.63
CA ARG A 143 19.78 -27.26 24.21
C ARG A 143 20.86 -26.18 24.16
N LEU A 144 20.50 -24.91 24.27
CA LEU A 144 21.44 -23.78 24.25
C LEU A 144 21.76 -23.24 25.66
N SER A 145 21.23 -23.88 26.71
CA SER A 145 21.31 -23.45 28.12
C SER A 145 22.05 -24.45 29.03
N THR A 146 22.82 -25.40 28.47
CA THR A 146 23.76 -26.21 29.27
C THR A 146 24.81 -25.32 29.92
#